data_AF-A0A6V7K7T5-F1
#
_entry.id   AF-A0A6V7K7T5-F1
#
_cell.length_a   1.000
_cell.length_b   1.000
_cell.length_c   1.000
_cell.angle_alpha   90.00
_cell.angle_beta   90.00
_cell.angle_gamma   90.00
#
_symmetry.space_group_name_H-M   'P 1'
#
loop_
_entity.id
_entity.type
_entity.pdbx_description
1 polymer ?
#
loop_
_entity_poly.entity_id
_entity_poly.type
_entity_poly.pdbx_seq_one_letter_code
_entity_poly.pdbx_strand_id
1 'polypeptide(L)' 'AMAPMPGCTMKIFSGDPNRHHVAENVKIGDPLTLVISIDKQDMFGLKISDCIVRDGLGWGEQRLINDEG' A
#
# COMPACT_ATOMS: atom_id res chain seq x y z
N ALA A 1 -16.71 -21.30 15.37
CA ALA A 1 -15.96 -21.17 14.10
C ALA A 1 -15.20 -19.85 14.14
N MET A 2 -13.95 -19.81 13.70
CA MET A 2 -13.23 -18.54 13.49
C MET A 2 -13.82 -17.81 12.28
N ALA A 3 -13.96 -16.49 12.35
CA ALA A 3 -14.32 -15.70 11.18
C ALA A 3 -13.24 -15.87 10.09
N PRO A 4 -13.62 -15.89 8.80
CA PRO A 4 -12.65 -15.96 7.72
C PRO A 4 -11.75 -14.72 7.75
N MET A 5 -10.46 -14.90 7.48
CA MET A 5 -9.53 -13.78 7.33
C MET A 5 -9.97 -12.89 6.16
N PRO A 6 -10.01 -11.57 6.32
CA PRO A 6 -10.40 -10.67 5.25
C PRO A 6 -9.33 -10.68 4.15
N GLY A 7 -9.76 -10.52 2.90
CA GLY A 7 -8.87 -10.20 1.81
C GLY A 7 -8.16 -8.88 2.07
N CYS A 8 -6.90 -8.78 1.64
CA CYS A 8 -6.10 -7.57 1.71
C CYS A 8 -5.76 -7.13 0.29
N THR A 9 -5.90 -5.83 0.03
CA THR A 9 -5.65 -5.24 -1.28
C THR A 9 -4.73 -4.03 -1.14
N MET A 10 -3.92 -3.81 -2.18
CA MET A 10 -3.00 -2.68 -2.27
C MET A 10 -3.18 -2.02 -3.64
N LYS A 11 -3.31 -0.70 -3.65
CA LYS A 11 -3.44 0.11 -4.88
C LYS A 11 -2.56 1.36 -4.77
N ILE A 12 -1.95 1.75 -5.88
CA ILE A 12 -1.15 2.97 -5.98
C ILE A 12 -1.88 3.95 -6.90
N PHE A 13 -2.11 5.16 -6.39
CA PHE A 13 -2.77 6.23 -7.12
C PHE A 13 -1.84 7.42 -7.35
N SER A 14 -2.04 8.13 -8.44
CA SER A 14 -1.37 9.39 -8.73
C SER A 14 -2.05 10.55 -7.99
N GLY A 15 -1.32 11.21 -7.09
CA GLY A 15 -1.86 12.29 -6.28
C GLY A 15 -2.97 11.84 -5.32
N ASP A 16 -4.11 12.52 -5.33
CA ASP A 16 -5.23 12.26 -4.42
C ASP A 16 -5.93 10.91 -4.72
N PRO A 17 -5.98 9.97 -3.76
CA PRO A 17 -6.59 8.66 -3.95
C PRO A 17 -8.09 8.72 -4.23
N ASN A 18 -8.79 9.80 -3.82
CA ASN A 18 -10.23 9.96 -4.10
C ASN A 18 -10.51 10.18 -5.59
N ARG A 19 -9.49 10.58 -6.37
CA ARG A 19 -9.59 10.69 -7.82
C ARG A 19 -9.46 9.34 -8.53
N HIS A 20 -9.09 8.28 -7.80
CA HIS A 20 -9.00 6.91 -8.27
C HIS A 20 -8.14 6.71 -9.53
N HIS A 21 -7.16 7.59 -9.77
CA HIS A 21 -6.30 7.52 -10.94
C HIS A 21 -5.12 6.59 -10.64
N VAL A 22 -5.13 5.39 -11.21
CA VAL A 22 -4.06 4.40 -11.01
C VAL A 22 -2.73 4.96 -11.54
N ALA A 23 -1.68 4.77 -10.76
CA ALA A 23 -0.34 5.21 -11.12
C ALA A 23 0.28 4.27 -12.18
N GLU A 24 0.33 4.71 -13.43
CA GLU A 24 0.95 3.96 -14.53
C GLU A 24 2.17 4.68 -15.15
N ASN A 25 2.09 6.01 -15.34
CA ASN A 25 3.14 6.81 -15.98
C ASN A 25 3.56 7.99 -15.09
N VAL A 26 4.28 7.68 -14.03
CA VAL A 26 4.68 8.64 -12.98
C VAL A 26 6.08 9.17 -13.25
N LYS A 27 6.32 10.44 -12.91
CA LYS A 27 7.61 11.11 -13.04
C LYS A 27 8.23 11.37 -11.67
N ILE A 28 9.54 11.61 -11.66
CA ILE A 28 10.25 12.03 -10.45
C ILE A 28 9.63 13.36 -9.97
N GLY A 29 9.25 13.38 -8.70
CA GLY A 29 8.57 14.50 -8.07
C GLY A 29 7.05 14.40 -8.05
N ASP A 30 6.46 13.45 -8.78
CA ASP A 30 5.01 13.23 -8.71
C ASP A 30 4.63 12.60 -7.36
N PRO A 31 3.63 13.16 -6.64
CA PRO A 31 3.13 12.55 -5.43
C PRO A 31 2.35 11.27 -5.76
N LEU A 32 2.63 10.20 -5.01
CA LEU A 32 1.91 8.93 -5.10
C LEU A 32 1.22 8.64 -3.79
N THR A 33 0.00 8.10 -3.87
CA THR A 33 -0.73 7.63 -2.70
C THR A 33 -0.89 6.11 -2.76
N LEU A 34 -0.34 5.44 -1.76
CA LEU A 34 -0.50 4.00 -1.53
C LEU A 34 -1.71 3.78 -0.62
N VAL A 35 -2.71 3.06 -1.11
CA VAL A 35 -3.90 2.69 -0.34
C VAL A 35 -3.87 1.19 -0.09
N ILE A 36 -3.87 0.80 1.17
CA ILE A 36 -3.94 -0.59 1.62
C ILE A 36 -5.23 -0.75 2.41
N SER A 37 -6.03 -1.75 2.03
CA SER A 37 -7.36 -1.97 2.57
C SER A 37 -7.60 -3.45 2.81
N ILE A 38 -8.35 -3.76 3.87
CA ILE A 38 -8.94 -5.08 4.08
C ILE A 38 -10.42 -5.07 3.72
N ASP A 39 -10.99 -6.23 3.41
CA ASP A 39 -12.42 -6.37 3.17
C ASP A 39 -13.24 -5.75 4.31
N LYS A 40 -14.43 -5.24 3.98
CA LYS A 40 -15.30 -4.60 4.97
C LYS A 40 -15.78 -5.63 5.99
N GLN A 41 -15.35 -5.47 7.23
CA GLN A 41 -15.74 -6.27 8.39
C GLN A 41 -15.40 -5.53 9.69
N ASP A 42 -15.92 -5.99 10.84
CA ASP A 42 -15.83 -5.27 12.12
C ASP A 42 -14.94 -5.96 13.18
N MET A 43 -14.30 -7.08 12.86
CA MET A 43 -13.51 -7.92 13.78
C MET A 43 -12.00 -7.67 13.72
N PHE A 44 -11.45 -7.45 12.52
CA PHE A 44 -10.02 -7.33 12.26
C PHE A 44 -9.68 -5.87 11.92
N GLY A 45 -8.52 -5.43 12.39
CA GLY A 45 -7.91 -4.17 11.98
C GLY A 45 -6.73 -4.41 11.03
N LEU A 46 -6.17 -3.32 10.50
CA LEU A 46 -4.97 -3.34 9.67
C LEU A 46 -3.86 -2.55 10.38
N LYS A 47 -2.67 -3.14 10.50
CA LYS A 47 -1.41 -2.44 10.82
C LYS A 47 -0.41 -2.76 9.72
N ILE A 48 0.20 -1.73 9.14
CA ILE A 48 1.33 -1.90 8.24
C ILE A 48 2.58 -1.97 9.11
N SER A 49 3.37 -3.03 9.01
CA SER A 49 4.58 -3.24 9.82
C SER A 49 5.88 -3.19 9.03
N ASP A 50 5.83 -3.25 7.70
CA ASP A 50 7.01 -3.04 6.86
C ASP A 50 6.53 -2.66 5.47
N CYS A 51 7.13 -1.62 4.90
CA CYS A 51 6.87 -1.21 3.52
C CYS A 51 8.21 -0.88 2.88
N ILE A 52 8.55 -1.59 1.79
CA ILE A 52 9.85 -1.49 1.13
C ILE A 52 9.62 -1.26 -0.36
N VAL A 53 10.30 -0.26 -0.91
CA VAL A 53 10.38 -0.02 -2.35
C VAL A 53 11.66 -0.66 -2.87
N ARG A 54 11.55 -1.34 -4.02
CA ARG A 54 12.67 -1.95 -4.74
C ARG A 54 12.72 -1.41 -6.15
N ASP A 55 13.92 -1.29 -6.69
CA ASP A 55 14.18 -0.77 -8.04
C ASP A 55 13.81 -1.73 -9.19
N GLY A 56 13.33 -2.94 -8.88
CA GLY A 56 12.99 -3.98 -9.86
C GLY A 56 14.19 -4.78 -10.40
N LEU A 57 15.42 -4.30 -10.17
CA LEU A 57 16.67 -5.00 -10.48
C LEU A 57 17.26 -5.72 -9.25
N GLY A 58 16.76 -5.37 -8.06
CA GLY A 58 17.19 -5.93 -6.77
C GLY A 58 18.50 -5.31 -6.26
N TRP A 59 18.91 -4.15 -6.76
CA TRP A 59 20.19 -3.53 -6.39
C TRP A 59 20.03 -2.51 -5.26
N GLY A 60 18.85 -1.91 -5.17
CA GLY A 60 18.48 -1.00 -4.10
C GLY A 60 17.14 -1.36 -3.49
N GLU A 61 17.08 -1.25 -2.16
CA GLU A 61 15.84 -1.23 -1.42
C GLU A 61 15.78 -0.02 -0.49
N GLN A 62 14.59 0.56 -0.36
CA GLN A 62 14.34 1.68 0.55
C GLN A 62 13.10 1.37 1.37
N ARG A 63 13.26 1.41 2.70
CA ARG A 63 12.16 1.27 3.64
C ARG A 63 11.37 2.57 3.75
N LEU A 64 10.06 2.49 3.59
CA LEU A 64 9.10 3.58 3.75
C LEU A 64 8.44 3.58 5.12
N ILE A 65 8.15 2.39 5.67
CA ILE A 65 7.51 2.17 6.98
C ILE A 65 8.27 1.07 7.70
N ASN A 66 8.50 1.21 9.01
CA ASN A 66 9.19 0.24 9.86
C ASN A 66 8.19 -0.56 10.71
N ASP A 67 8.70 -1.38 11.63
CA ASP A 67 7.94 -2.29 12.51
C ASP A 67 7.03 -1.58 13.52
N GLU A 68 7.27 -0.30 13.76
CA GLU A 68 6.43 0.53 14.61
C GLU A 68 5.12 0.92 13.90
N GLY A 69 5.12 0.97 12.57
CA GLY A 69 3.99 1.33 11.70
C GLY A 69 3.94 2.81 11.39
#